data_AF-A0A0A9WUI6-F1
#
_entry.id   AF-A0A0A9WUI6-F1
#
_cell.length_a   1.000
_cell.length_b   1.000
_cell.length_c   1.000
_cell.angle_alpha   90.00
_cell.angle_beta   90.00
_cell.angle_gamma   90.00
#
_symmetry.space_group_name_H-M   'P 1'
#
loop_
_entity.id
_entity.type
_entity.pdbx_description
1 polymer ?
#
loop_
_entity_poly.entity_id
_entity_poly.type
_entity_poly.pdbx_seq_one_letter_code
_entity_poly.pdbx_strand_id
1 'polypeptide(L)'
;MTDDDFNEYKQSLIMEKTQVDTELNMETERHWKIILGCRDDFGFYDARLQALRNITKEQVVQFYNTCFLSENRKKVSLQIYSSDVPIPDTWNTPPPEEPYKAAKDPKNYVKITTLRPNQIEEFKTTARYLSTNPYM
;
A
#
# COMPACT_ATOMS: atom_id res chain seq x y z
N MET A 1 15.11 0.96 -19.55
CA MET A 1 15.40 -0.23 -18.74
C MET A 1 15.59 -1.40 -19.67
N THR A 2 16.79 -1.98 -19.66
CA THR A 2 17.10 -3.21 -20.39
C THR A 2 16.50 -4.41 -19.63
N ASP A 3 16.60 -5.61 -20.20
CA ASP A 3 16.15 -6.82 -19.51
C ASP A 3 17.14 -7.26 -18.43
N ASP A 4 18.42 -6.92 -18.60
CA ASP A 4 19.46 -7.13 -17.59
C ASP A 4 19.21 -6.26 -16.36
N ASP A 5 18.93 -4.96 -16.55
CA ASP A 5 18.57 -4.06 -15.44
C ASP A 5 17.33 -4.57 -14.69
N PHE A 6 16.31 -5.05 -15.42
CA PHE A 6 15.10 -5.59 -14.81
C PHE A 6 15.39 -6.81 -13.95
N ASN A 7 16.21 -7.73 -14.47
CA ASN A 7 16.62 -8.92 -13.74
C ASN A 7 17.43 -8.56 -12.50
N GLU A 8 18.31 -7.55 -12.57
CA GLU A 8 19.04 -7.05 -11.41
C GLU A 8 18.09 -6.56 -10.32
N TYR A 9 17.16 -5.65 -10.63
CA TYR A 9 16.17 -5.16 -9.66
C TYR A 9 15.33 -6.29 -9.06
N LYS A 10 14.92 -7.25 -9.90
CA LYS A 10 14.14 -8.41 -9.46
C LYS A 10 14.94 -9.27 -8.49
N GLN A 11 16.22 -9.54 -8.76
CA GLN A 11 17.07 -10.32 -7.86
C GLN A 11 17.36 -9.58 -6.56
N SER A 12 17.63 -8.27 -6.61
CA SER A 12 17.82 -7.45 -5.41
C SER A 12 16.58 -7.51 -4.50
N LEU A 13 15.39 -7.41 -5.08
CA LEU A 13 14.15 -7.50 -4.32
C LEU A 13 13.93 -8.91 -3.74
N ILE A 14 14.23 -9.97 -4.49
CA ILE A 14 14.15 -11.34 -3.98
C ILE A 14 15.09 -11.51 -2.79
N MET A 15 16.35 -11.07 -2.93
CA MET A 15 17.37 -11.18 -1.88
C MET A 15 16.91 -10.49 -0.59
N GLU A 16 16.41 -9.25 -0.68
CA GLU A 16 15.86 -8.49 0.45
C GLU A 16 14.69 -9.24 1.12
N LYS A 17 13.77 -9.82 0.33
CA LYS A 17 12.59 -10.52 0.86
C LYS A 17 12.89 -11.92 1.38
N THR A 18 14.02 -12.52 1.04
CA THR A 18 14.49 -13.81 1.57
C THR A 18 15.46 -13.68 2.73
N GLN A 19 15.77 -12.45 3.17
CA GLN A 19 16.67 -12.24 4.30
C GLN A 19 16.08 -12.90 5.55
N VAL A 20 16.92 -13.68 6.24
CA VAL A 20 16.53 -14.37 7.46
C VAL A 20 16.35 -13.36 8.59
N ASP A 21 15.30 -13.54 9.39
CA ASP A 21 15.07 -12.76 10.61
C ASP A 21 16.25 -13.01 11.59
N THR A 22 17.03 -11.96 11.90
CA THR A 22 18.22 -12.09 12.76
C THR A 22 17.86 -12.15 14.24
N GLU A 23 16.65 -11.74 14.60
CA GLU A 23 16.16 -11.66 15.97
C GLU A 23 14.75 -12.26 16.08
N LEU A 24 14.44 -12.87 17.22
CA LEU A 24 13.12 -13.45 17.48
C LEU A 24 11.99 -12.42 17.38
N ASN A 25 12.25 -11.15 17.74
CA ASN A 25 11.26 -10.10 17.62
C ASN A 25 10.86 -9.86 16.15
N MET A 26 11.81 -9.92 15.21
CA MET A 26 11.54 -9.74 13.78
C MET A 26 10.65 -10.87 13.24
N GLU A 27 10.95 -12.12 13.62
CA GLU A 27 10.11 -13.27 13.27
C GLU A 27 8.70 -13.15 13.88
N THR A 28 8.64 -12.74 15.15
CA THR A 28 7.37 -12.55 15.86
C THR A 28 6.53 -11.47 15.19
N GLU A 29 7.11 -10.32 14.85
CA GLU A 29 6.43 -9.26 14.12
C GLU A 29 5.96 -9.70 12.73
N ARG A 30 6.77 -10.49 12.01
CA ARG A 30 6.42 -11.02 10.69
C ARG A 30 5.19 -11.91 10.76
N HIS A 31 5.14 -12.84 11.71
CA HIS A 31 3.97 -13.70 11.95
C HIS A 31 2.78 -12.91 12.52
N TRP A 32 3.02 -11.94 13.39
CA TRP A 32 1.95 -11.13 13.97
C TRP A 32 1.23 -10.28 12.93
N LYS A 33 1.94 -9.77 11.91
CA LYS A 33 1.32 -9.09 10.75
C LYS A 33 0.37 -9.99 9.96
N ILE A 34 0.67 -11.29 9.86
CA ILE A 34 -0.21 -12.27 9.21
C ILE A 34 -1.48 -12.48 10.04
N ILE A 35 -1.31 -12.64 11.36
CA ILE A 35 -2.41 -12.79 12.33
C ILE A 35 -3.32 -11.55 12.34
N LEU A 36 -2.77 -10.35 12.42
CA LEU A 36 -3.53 -9.09 12.37
C LEU A 36 -4.26 -8.90 11.04
N GLY A 37 -3.68 -9.40 9.94
CA GLY A 37 -4.34 -9.44 8.65
C GLY A 37 -5.45 -10.49 8.53
N CYS A 38 -5.74 -11.26 9.60
CA CYS A 38 -6.67 -12.39 9.59
C CYS A 38 -6.41 -13.35 8.41
N ARG A 39 -5.13 -13.53 8.07
CA ARG A 39 -4.72 -14.47 7.02
C ARG A 39 -4.21 -15.71 7.73
N ASP A 40 -4.90 -16.83 7.58
CA ASP A 40 -4.42 -18.11 8.13
C ASP A 40 -3.35 -18.77 7.24
N ASP A 41 -2.56 -17.95 6.53
CA ASP A 41 -1.58 -18.40 5.54
C ASP A 41 -0.17 -17.90 5.89
N PHE A 42 0.53 -18.69 6.72
CA PHE A 42 1.94 -18.46 7.02
C PHE A 42 2.86 -18.77 5.82
N GLY A 43 2.37 -19.50 4.82
CA GLY A 43 3.05 -19.77 3.54
C GLY A 43 2.90 -18.62 2.52
N PHE A 44 2.15 -17.57 2.86
CA PHE A 44 1.90 -16.42 1.99
C PHE A 44 3.19 -15.76 1.47
N TYR A 45 4.24 -15.73 2.28
CA TYR A 45 5.54 -15.17 1.89
C TYR A 45 6.21 -16.02 0.80
N ASP A 46 6.19 -17.34 0.92
CA ASP A 46 6.77 -18.25 -0.07
C ASP A 46 6.01 -18.17 -1.40
N ALA A 47 4.68 -18.14 -1.34
CA ALA A 47 3.84 -17.97 -2.52
C ALA A 47 4.13 -16.63 -3.24
N ARG A 48 4.33 -15.54 -2.48
CA ARG A 48 4.72 -14.24 -3.06
C ARG A 48 6.11 -14.25 -3.66
N LEU A 49 7.08 -14.91 -3.03
CA LEU A 49 8.43 -15.05 -3.57
C LEU A 49 8.41 -15.85 -4.87
N GLN A 50 7.62 -16.92 -4.95
CA GLN A 50 7.45 -17.69 -6.18
C GLN A 50 6.79 -16.85 -7.28
N ALA A 51 5.75 -16.07 -6.95
CA ALA A 51 5.14 -15.15 -7.90
C ALA A 51 6.14 -14.08 -8.38
N LEU A 52 6.96 -13.53 -7.47
CA LEU A 52 7.98 -12.55 -7.79
C LEU A 52 9.05 -13.15 -8.71
N ARG A 53 9.48 -14.40 -8.49
CA ARG A 53 10.42 -15.11 -9.39
C ARG A 53 9.88 -15.29 -10.80
N ASN A 54 8.56 -15.38 -10.96
CA ASN A 54 7.92 -15.61 -12.25
C ASN A 54 7.46 -14.33 -12.94
N ILE A 55 7.56 -13.16 -12.28
CA ILE A 55 7.11 -11.90 -12.88
C ILE A 55 7.97 -11.52 -14.08
N THR A 56 7.33 -11.05 -15.14
CA THR A 56 8.00 -10.54 -16.34
C THR A 56 7.95 -9.02 -16.39
N LYS A 57 8.86 -8.43 -17.19
CA LYS A 57 8.93 -6.99 -17.39
C LYS A 57 7.63 -6.45 -18.00
N GLU A 58 7.05 -7.17 -18.94
CA GLU A 58 5.79 -6.82 -19.61
C GLU A 58 4.64 -6.76 -18.62
N GLN A 59 4.58 -7.70 -17.67
CA GLN A 59 3.57 -7.70 -16.61
C GLN A 59 3.71 -6.48 -15.70
N VAL A 60 4.94 -6.05 -15.38
CA VAL A 60 5.18 -4.84 -14.60
C VAL A 60 4.78 -3.58 -15.38
N VAL A 61 5.09 -3.52 -16.68
CA VAL A 61 4.66 -2.41 -17.56
C VAL A 61 3.14 -2.38 -17.66
N GLN A 62 2.48 -3.52 -17.84
CA GLN A 62 1.02 -3.62 -17.88
C GLN A 62 0.41 -3.17 -16.55
N PHE A 63 0.96 -3.60 -15.42
CA PHE A 63 0.55 -3.14 -14.09
C PHE A 63 0.69 -1.62 -13.97
N TYR A 64 1.83 -1.06 -14.40
CA TYR A 64 2.06 0.38 -14.35
C TYR A 64 1.02 1.15 -15.18
N ASN A 65 0.81 0.73 -16.42
CA ASN A 65 -0.18 1.34 -17.31
C ASN A 65 -1.59 1.26 -16.73
N THR A 66 -1.96 0.10 -16.18
CA THR A 66 -3.29 -0.15 -15.61
C THR A 66 -3.52 0.64 -14.32
N CYS A 67 -2.53 0.75 -13.45
CA CYS A 67 -2.72 1.33 -12.12
C CYS A 67 -2.33 2.81 -12.03
N PHE A 68 -1.42 3.31 -12.87
CA PHE A 68 -0.86 4.66 -12.76
C PHE A 68 -1.15 5.56 -13.95
N LEU A 69 -1.37 4.99 -15.15
CA LEU A 69 -1.71 5.76 -16.35
C LEU A 69 -3.17 5.64 -16.77
N SER A 70 -3.94 4.70 -16.20
CA SER A 70 -5.34 4.56 -16.55
C SER A 70 -6.19 5.72 -16.04
N GLU A 71 -7.24 6.05 -16.79
CA GLU A 71 -8.25 7.03 -16.37
C GLU A 71 -8.98 6.62 -15.09
N ASN A 72 -9.00 5.30 -14.79
CA ASN A 72 -9.58 4.74 -13.57
C ASN A 72 -8.58 4.67 -12.40
N ARG A 73 -7.43 5.33 -12.50
CA ARG A 73 -6.43 5.39 -11.42
C ARG A 73 -7.06 5.96 -10.15
N LYS A 74 -6.89 5.23 -9.04
CA LYS A 74 -7.23 5.71 -7.70
C LYS A 74 -6.03 6.45 -7.12
N LYS A 75 -6.05 7.79 -7.18
CA LYS A 75 -5.00 8.66 -6.61
C LYS A 75 -5.51 9.37 -5.37
N VAL A 76 -4.69 9.36 -4.31
CA VAL A 76 -4.89 10.14 -3.09
C VAL A 76 -3.63 10.98 -2.86
N SER A 77 -3.79 12.27 -2.58
CA SER A 77 -2.71 13.17 -2.24
C SER A 77 -3.04 13.86 -0.92
N LEU A 78 -2.08 13.85 0.01
CA LEU A 78 -2.15 14.59 1.27
C LEU A 78 -1.20 15.78 1.16
N GLN A 79 -1.70 16.98 1.40
CA GLN A 79 -0.94 18.21 1.37
C GLN A 79 -0.97 18.81 2.78
N ILE A 80 0.21 19.05 3.35
CA ILE A 80 0.40 19.59 4.70
C ILE A 80 1.08 20.94 4.54
N TYR A 81 0.51 21.97 5.17
CA TYR A 81 1.02 23.34 5.10
C TYR A 81 1.54 23.79 6.45
N SER A 82 2.58 24.63 6.41
CA SER A 82 3.04 25.36 7.59
C SER A 82 2.04 26.46 7.95
N SER A 83 1.94 26.81 9.23
CA SER A 83 1.10 27.92 9.73
C SER A 83 1.42 29.26 9.06
N ASP A 84 2.65 29.42 8.59
CA ASP A 84 3.18 30.70 8.14
C ASP A 84 3.00 30.92 6.63
N VAL A 85 2.46 29.91 5.93
CA VAL A 85 2.20 29.98 4.49
C VAL A 85 0.68 30.08 4.27
N PRO A 86 0.17 31.21 3.76
CA PRO A 86 -1.24 31.33 3.43
C PRO A 86 -1.61 30.32 2.33
N ILE A 87 -2.66 29.54 2.58
CA ILE A 87 -3.19 28.57 1.61
C ILE A 87 -3.69 29.37 0.41
N PRO A 88 -3.14 29.16 -0.81
CA PRO A 88 -3.57 29.97 -1.95
C PRO A 88 -5.01 29.63 -2.36
N ASP A 89 -5.79 30.64 -2.74
CA ASP A 89 -7.23 30.48 -3.08
C ASP A 89 -7.49 29.52 -4.25
N THR A 90 -6.48 29.30 -5.10
CA THR A 90 -6.49 28.38 -6.24
C THR A 90 -6.52 26.90 -5.86
N TRP A 91 -6.45 26.55 -4.57
CA TRP A 91 -6.37 25.15 -4.10
C TRP A 91 -7.74 24.58 -3.68
N ASN A 92 -8.74 25.47 -3.55
CA ASN A 92 -10.16 25.08 -3.53
C ASN A 92 -10.72 24.82 -4.93
N THR A 93 -9.95 25.11 -5.98
CA THR A 93 -10.33 24.91 -7.37
C THR A 93 -9.48 23.80 -7.99
N PRO A 94 -10.11 22.85 -8.71
CA PRO A 94 -9.35 21.81 -9.35
C PRO A 94 -8.27 22.27 -10.34
N PRO A 95 -7.00 21.77 -10.30
CA PRO A 95 -6.17 21.63 -11.47
C PRO A 95 -7.00 21.30 -12.71
N PRO A 96 -6.82 22.05 -13.80
CA PRO A 96 -7.64 21.93 -15.00
C PRO A 96 -7.66 20.53 -15.65
N GLU A 97 -6.77 19.62 -15.25
CA GLU A 97 -6.45 18.41 -16.02
C GLU A 97 -6.96 17.08 -15.43
N GLU A 98 -7.47 17.03 -14.19
CA GLU A 98 -8.15 15.82 -13.68
C GLU A 98 -9.28 16.21 -12.70
N PRO A 99 -10.49 15.64 -12.82
CA PRO A 99 -11.59 15.92 -11.89
C PRO A 99 -11.31 15.27 -10.53
N TYR A 100 -10.57 15.94 -9.66
CA TYR A 100 -10.45 15.49 -8.27
C TYR A 100 -11.55 16.08 -7.40
N LYS A 101 -11.95 15.31 -6.39
CA LYS A 101 -12.84 15.77 -5.34
C LYS A 101 -11.97 16.09 -4.13
N ALA A 102 -11.93 17.37 -3.74
CA ALA A 102 -11.28 17.77 -2.49
C ALA A 102 -12.05 17.17 -1.31
N ALA A 103 -11.40 16.31 -0.53
CA ALA A 103 -11.97 15.76 0.70
C ALA A 103 -11.84 16.80 1.82
N LYS A 104 -12.92 17.52 2.13
CA LYS A 104 -12.93 18.48 3.26
C LYS A 104 -12.91 17.78 4.63
N ASP A 105 -13.26 16.50 4.69
CA ASP A 105 -13.21 15.67 5.90
C ASP A 105 -12.81 14.22 5.52
N PRO A 106 -11.69 13.68 6.05
CA PRO A 106 -11.26 12.30 5.81
C PRO A 106 -12.33 11.26 6.16
N LYS A 107 -13.17 11.52 7.17
CA LYS A 107 -14.21 10.58 7.63
C LYS A 107 -15.31 10.34 6.60
N ASN A 108 -15.58 11.35 5.75
CA ASN A 108 -16.59 11.24 4.70
C ASN A 108 -16.08 10.48 3.46
N TYR A 109 -14.76 10.32 3.32
CA TYR A 109 -14.14 9.62 2.20
C TYR A 109 -14.07 8.10 2.38
N VAL A 110 -14.00 7.62 3.63
CA VAL A 110 -13.97 6.19 3.97
C VAL A 110 -15.26 5.48 3.49
N LYS A 111 -16.41 6.18 3.44
CA LYS A 111 -17.67 5.62 2.94
C LYS A 111 -17.69 5.35 1.43
N ILE A 112 -16.85 6.02 0.64
CA ILE A 112 -16.90 5.97 -0.83
C ILE A 112 -16.00 4.85 -1.38
N THR A 113 -15.02 4.39 -0.60
CA THR A 113 -14.20 3.25 -0.99
C THR A 113 -14.91 1.99 -0.50
N THR A 114 -15.59 1.27 -1.39
CA THR A 114 -16.12 -0.06 -1.08
C THR A 114 -14.95 -0.95 -0.66
N LEU A 115 -14.73 -1.07 0.65
CA LEU A 115 -13.76 -2.01 1.21
C LEU A 115 -14.20 -3.39 0.78
N ARG A 116 -13.26 -4.21 0.28
CA ARG A 116 -13.56 -5.62 0.03
C ARG A 116 -13.93 -6.27 1.38
N PRO A 117 -14.89 -7.22 1.43
CA PRO A 117 -15.37 -7.79 2.69
C PRO A 117 -14.28 -8.22 3.66
N ASN A 118 -13.20 -8.84 3.15
CA ASN A 118 -12.07 -9.28 3.98
C ASN A 118 -11.26 -8.12 4.56
N GLN A 119 -11.20 -6.97 3.87
CA GLN A 119 -10.52 -5.76 4.37
C GLN A 119 -11.33 -5.07 5.47
N ILE A 120 -12.66 -5.20 5.47
CA ILE A 120 -13.51 -4.66 6.53
C ILE A 120 -13.22 -5.36 7.86
N GLU A 121 -13.07 -6.69 7.84
CA GLU A 121 -12.73 -7.47 9.04
C GLU A 121 -11.28 -7.24 9.49
N GLU A 122 -10.31 -7.11 8.57
CA GLU A 122 -8.94 -6.67 8.86
C GLU A 122 -8.91 -5.31 9.60
N PHE A 123 -9.67 -4.31 9.12
CA PHE A 123 -9.75 -2.99 9.73
C PHE A 123 -10.41 -3.01 11.12
N LYS A 124 -11.51 -3.75 11.28
CA LYS A 124 -12.20 -3.88 12.58
C LYS A 124 -11.31 -4.55 13.63
N THR A 125 -10.59 -5.60 13.24
CA THR A 125 -9.71 -6.36 14.15
C THR A 125 -8.50 -5.53 14.57
N THR A 126 -7.86 -4.85 13.61
CA THR A 126 -6.73 -3.95 13.88
C THR A 126 -7.14 -2.75 14.75
N ALA A 127 -8.28 -2.11 14.44
CA ALA A 127 -8.79 -1.00 15.24
C ALA A 127 -9.14 -1.44 16.68
N ARG A 128 -9.68 -2.65 16.85
CA ARG A 128 -9.96 -3.23 18.17
C ARG A 128 -8.68 -3.46 18.96
N TYR A 129 -7.65 -4.05 18.34
CA TYR A 129 -6.37 -4.32 18.98
C TYR A 129 -5.66 -3.03 19.45
N LEU A 130 -5.60 -2.01 18.59
CA LEU A 130 -5.00 -0.71 18.92
C LEU A 130 -5.78 0.03 20.01
N SER A 131 -7.10 -0.14 20.07
CA SER A 131 -7.92 0.44 21.15
C SER A 131 -7.70 -0.24 22.51
N THR A 132 -7.26 -1.50 22.53
CA THR A 132 -7.04 -2.28 23.75
C THR A 132 -5.59 -2.25 24.25
N ASN A 133 -4.62 -1.84 23.42
CA ASN A 133 -3.20 -1.73 23.79
C ASN A 133 -2.63 -0.37 23.35
N PRO A 134 -2.91 0.72 24.09
CA PRO A 134 -2.51 2.07 23.70
C PRO A 134 -1.02 2.40 23.95
N TYR A 135 -0.20 1.45 24.41
CA TYR A 135 1.19 1.67 24.83
C TYR A 135 2.22 0.85 24.03
N MET A 136 1.90 0.45 22.79
CA MET A 136 2.94 0.07 21.80
C MET A 136 3.30 1.28 20.93
#